data_AF-A0A8I0TAC8-F1
#
_entry.id   AF-A0A8I0TAC8-F1
#
_cell.length_a   1.000
_cell.length_b   1.000
_cell.length_c   1.000
_cell.angle_alpha   90.00
_cell.angle_beta   90.00
_cell.angle_gamma   90.00
#
_symmetry.space_group_name_H-M   'P 1'
#
loop_
_entity.id
_entity.type
_entity.pdbx_description
1 polymer ?
#
loop_
_entity_poly.entity_id
_entity_poly.type
_entity_poly.pdbx_seq_one_letter_code
_entity_poly.pdbx_strand_id
1 'polypeptide(L)'
;MKVVELFRELSFGELSNLAISNDGSGDIVENKWPQLIQYTNSALTMLHKRFMLRENDLIIEQVAHITNYHLTPKYAESSGSNASWPYIKDLPDEKFEDDLLKILSVHDIYGRTLPLNDTQDCNSLFTPQPDILQIPRPVAGQPLSIVYQAKHRKLDDRGDGPDNVLDQEIFIPHYLDNALRLYIAHYVFSHMNGQENIIKSQEYLAAYEADCLRIEQSDLVNQTFQTSQSKLEQRGFV
;
A
#
# COMPACT_ATOMS: atom_id res chain seq x y z
N MET A 1 4.13 13.96 -7.15
CA MET A 1 3.99 14.36 -8.57
C MET A 1 2.51 14.29 -8.95
N LYS A 2 2.08 14.96 -10.03
CA LYS A 2 0.73 14.78 -10.60
C LYS A 2 0.70 13.70 -11.68
N VAL A 3 -0.48 13.16 -11.97
CA VAL A 3 -0.69 12.22 -13.10
C VAL A 3 -0.21 12.81 -14.43
N VAL A 4 -0.49 14.09 -14.69
CA VAL A 4 -0.02 14.77 -15.91
C VAL A 4 1.51 14.75 -16.07
N GLU A 5 2.24 14.88 -14.97
CA GLU A 5 3.71 14.85 -14.98
C GLU A 5 4.21 13.43 -15.27
N LEU A 6 3.62 12.42 -14.61
CA LEU A 6 3.94 11.01 -14.85
C LEU A 6 3.70 10.62 -16.31
N PHE A 7 2.57 11.01 -16.90
CA PHE A 7 2.23 10.71 -18.29
C PHE A 7 3.21 11.36 -19.25
N ARG A 8 3.59 12.61 -18.97
CA ARG A 8 4.58 13.33 -19.76
C ARG A 8 5.96 12.66 -19.74
N GLU A 9 6.40 12.23 -18.56
CA GLU A 9 7.67 11.52 -18.41
C GLU A 9 7.67 10.16 -19.13
N LEU A 10 6.61 9.38 -18.97
CA LEU A 10 6.44 8.10 -19.68
C LEU A 10 6.40 8.29 -21.19
N SER A 11 5.75 9.37 -21.67
CA SER A 11 5.68 9.73 -23.08
C SER A 11 7.07 9.99 -23.66
N PHE A 12 7.90 10.79 -22.98
CA PHE A 12 9.27 11.06 -23.44
C PHE A 12 10.26 9.91 -23.23
N GLY A 13 10.03 9.06 -22.24
CA GLY A 13 10.93 7.98 -21.86
C GLY A 13 10.52 6.64 -22.47
N GLU A 14 10.01 5.77 -21.62
CA GLU A 14 9.81 4.35 -21.87
C GLU A 14 8.77 4.07 -22.96
N LEU A 15 7.80 4.96 -23.16
CA LEU A 15 6.72 4.80 -24.14
C LEU A 15 6.96 5.62 -25.43
N SER A 16 8.09 6.29 -25.58
CA SER A 16 8.39 7.22 -26.69
C SER A 16 8.20 6.65 -28.10
N ASN A 17 8.43 5.35 -28.28
CA ASN A 17 8.32 4.68 -29.59
C ASN A 17 6.94 4.04 -29.83
N LEU A 18 5.96 4.31 -28.97
CA LEU A 18 4.65 3.68 -29.02
C LEU A 18 3.57 4.69 -29.41
N ALA A 19 2.60 4.26 -30.22
CA ALA A 19 1.47 5.10 -30.61
C ALA A 19 0.64 5.65 -29.42
N ILE A 20 0.72 5.00 -28.25
CA ILE A 20 0.11 5.48 -26.99
C ILE A 20 0.64 6.85 -26.53
N SER A 21 1.89 7.19 -26.90
CA SER A 21 2.55 8.45 -26.55
C SER A 21 2.54 9.49 -27.68
N ASN A 22 1.79 9.21 -28.75
CA ASN A 22 1.80 10.02 -29.97
C ASN A 22 3.26 10.27 -30.42
N ASP A 23 4.03 9.18 -30.48
CA ASP A 23 5.45 9.11 -30.83
C ASP A 23 6.35 10.03 -29.97
N GLY A 24 6.11 10.04 -28.65
CA GLY A 24 6.93 10.77 -27.68
C GLY A 24 6.71 12.29 -27.68
N SER A 25 5.52 12.74 -28.08
CA SER A 25 5.16 14.16 -28.11
C SER A 25 5.06 14.84 -26.74
N GLY A 26 5.08 14.06 -25.65
CA GLY A 26 4.87 14.53 -24.28
C GLY A 26 3.43 14.37 -23.80
N ASP A 27 2.51 13.98 -24.70
CA ASP A 27 1.12 13.68 -24.38
C ASP A 27 0.84 12.17 -24.51
N ILE A 28 -0.19 11.71 -23.81
CA ILE A 28 -0.70 10.34 -23.88
C ILE A 28 -2.11 10.40 -24.47
N VAL A 29 -2.42 9.51 -25.41
CA VAL A 29 -3.75 9.47 -26.05
C VAL A 29 -4.84 9.22 -24.99
N GLU A 30 -5.88 10.06 -24.98
CA GLU A 30 -6.94 10.09 -23.96
C GLU A 30 -7.64 8.73 -23.76
N ASN A 31 -7.87 8.00 -24.85
CA ASN A 31 -8.47 6.66 -24.80
C ASN A 31 -7.62 5.61 -24.05
N LYS A 32 -6.35 5.91 -23.75
CA LYS A 32 -5.44 5.05 -23.00
C LYS A 32 -5.26 5.47 -21.55
N TRP A 33 -5.80 6.62 -21.13
CA TRP A 33 -5.67 7.07 -19.75
C TRP A 33 -6.20 6.04 -18.74
N PRO A 34 -7.39 5.42 -18.92
CA PRO A 34 -7.88 4.48 -17.92
C PRO A 34 -6.96 3.27 -17.74
N GLN A 35 -6.42 2.76 -18.85
CA GLN A 35 -5.48 1.65 -18.86
C GLN A 35 -4.19 2.01 -18.10
N LEU A 36 -3.62 3.19 -18.36
CA LEU A 36 -2.39 3.64 -17.68
C LEU A 36 -2.62 3.96 -16.20
N ILE A 37 -3.78 4.50 -15.82
CA ILE A 37 -4.13 4.68 -14.40
C ILE A 37 -4.21 3.33 -13.68
N GLN A 38 -4.82 2.31 -14.28
CA GLN A 38 -4.84 0.95 -13.70
C GLN A 38 -3.42 0.37 -13.52
N TYR A 39 -2.54 0.55 -14.51
CA TYR A 39 -1.14 0.14 -14.39
C TYR A 39 -0.39 0.94 -13.32
N THR A 40 -0.68 2.23 -13.20
CA THR A 40 -0.10 3.10 -12.16
C THR A 40 -0.55 2.64 -10.77
N ASN A 41 -1.85 2.40 -10.55
CA ASN A 41 -2.37 1.83 -9.31
C ASN A 41 -1.70 0.48 -8.97
N SER A 42 -1.51 -0.39 -9.96
CA SER A 42 -0.83 -1.67 -9.76
C SER A 42 0.64 -1.48 -9.36
N ALA A 43 1.35 -0.58 -10.04
CA ALA A 43 2.74 -0.26 -9.76
C ALA A 43 2.93 0.36 -8.36
N LEU A 44 2.09 1.33 -7.99
CA LEU A 44 2.08 1.93 -6.67
C LEU A 44 1.80 0.90 -5.58
N THR A 45 0.85 -0.02 -5.80
CA THR A 45 0.59 -1.13 -4.86
C THR A 45 1.81 -2.03 -4.69
N MET A 46 2.55 -2.32 -5.77
CA MET A 46 3.78 -3.13 -5.68
C MET A 46 4.88 -2.43 -4.88
N LEU A 47 5.07 -1.12 -5.11
CA LEU A 47 6.02 -0.31 -4.36
C LEU A 47 5.64 -0.20 -2.88
N HIS A 48 4.37 0.03 -2.56
CA HIS A 48 3.87 0.06 -1.18
C HIS A 48 3.93 -1.30 -0.47
N LYS A 49 3.96 -2.42 -1.20
CA LYS A 49 4.18 -3.75 -0.61
C LYS A 49 5.66 -3.99 -0.28
N ARG A 50 6.56 -3.55 -1.17
CA ARG A 50 8.01 -3.72 -1.00
C ARG A 50 8.59 -2.76 0.04
N PHE A 51 8.12 -1.52 0.01
CA PHE A 51 8.59 -0.44 0.86
C PHE A 51 7.48 0.02 1.81
N MET A 52 7.83 0.28 3.07
CA MET A 52 6.89 0.83 4.06
C MET A 52 6.72 2.34 3.84
N LEU A 53 6.03 2.72 2.76
CA LEU A 53 5.89 4.12 2.33
C LEU A 53 4.77 4.88 3.04
N ARG A 54 3.79 4.14 3.57
CA ARG A 54 2.66 4.70 4.31
C ARG A 54 2.32 3.80 5.47
N GLU A 55 2.29 4.40 6.65
CA GLU A 55 1.77 3.82 7.86
C GLU A 55 0.45 4.54 8.19
N ASN A 56 -0.51 3.80 8.71
CA ASN A 56 -1.76 4.35 9.21
C ASN A 56 -2.21 3.56 10.43
N ASP A 57 -3.15 4.12 11.18
CA ASP A 57 -3.72 3.49 12.36
C ASP A 57 -5.23 3.27 12.24
N LEU A 58 -5.70 2.24 12.93
CA LEU A 58 -7.10 1.85 12.98
C LEU A 58 -7.46 1.50 14.42
N ILE A 59 -8.52 2.12 14.94
CA ILE A 59 -9.04 1.76 16.26
C ILE A 59 -10.16 0.74 16.07
N ILE A 60 -10.07 -0.37 16.79
CA ILE A 60 -11.18 -1.32 16.92
C ILE A 60 -11.67 -1.42 18.36
N GLU A 61 -12.98 -1.58 18.55
CA GLU A 61 -13.58 -1.89 19.84
C GLU A 61 -13.90 -3.38 19.93
N GLN A 62 -13.38 -4.03 20.97
CA GLN A 62 -13.59 -5.46 21.15
C GLN A 62 -15.04 -5.78 21.53
N VAL A 63 -15.55 -6.89 20.99
CA VAL A 63 -16.89 -7.45 21.25
C VAL A 63 -16.72 -8.87 21.81
N ALA A 64 -17.36 -9.17 22.94
CA ALA A 64 -17.10 -10.40 23.71
C ALA A 64 -17.23 -11.73 22.94
N HIS A 65 -18.08 -11.79 21.91
CA HIS A 65 -18.32 -13.01 21.13
C HIS A 65 -17.65 -13.00 19.74
N ILE A 66 -16.92 -11.92 19.41
CA ILE A 66 -16.18 -11.80 18.16
C ILE A 66 -14.71 -12.05 18.47
N THR A 67 -14.16 -13.10 17.88
CA THR A 67 -12.74 -13.43 17.97
C THR A 67 -11.98 -13.13 16.69
N ASN A 68 -12.64 -13.16 15.53
CA ASN A 68 -12.04 -12.81 14.24
C ASN A 68 -12.59 -11.46 13.77
N TYR A 69 -11.73 -10.44 13.80
CA TYR A 69 -12.05 -9.08 13.38
C TYR A 69 -11.60 -8.90 11.94
N HIS A 70 -12.56 -8.78 11.04
CA HIS A 70 -12.34 -8.50 9.63
C HIS A 70 -12.14 -6.99 9.45
N LEU A 71 -10.92 -6.59 9.13
CA LEU A 71 -10.51 -5.22 8.89
C LEU A 71 -10.92 -4.80 7.48
N THR A 72 -12.22 -4.64 7.28
CA THR A 72 -12.84 -4.22 6.02
C THR A 72 -13.82 -3.07 6.28
N PRO A 73 -14.06 -2.16 5.31
CA PRO A 73 -14.95 -1.01 5.51
C PRO A 73 -16.35 -1.40 5.98
N LYS A 74 -16.83 -2.61 5.67
CA LYS A 74 -18.12 -3.13 6.14
C LYS A 74 -18.30 -3.01 7.65
N TYR A 75 -17.24 -3.17 8.45
CA TYR A 75 -17.33 -3.13 9.91
C TYR A 75 -16.95 -1.78 10.51
N ALA A 76 -16.77 -0.75 9.67
CA ALA A 76 -16.52 0.63 10.05
C ALA A 76 -17.80 1.37 10.41
N GLU A 77 -17.74 2.22 11.44
CA GLU A 77 -18.87 3.06 11.87
C GLU A 77 -19.31 4.04 10.78
N SER A 78 -18.35 4.57 10.00
CA SER A 78 -18.63 5.49 8.89
C SER A 78 -19.27 4.83 7.65
N SER A 79 -19.29 3.48 7.59
CA SER A 79 -19.65 2.74 6.37
C SER A 79 -21.13 2.80 6.01
N GLY A 80 -21.99 3.13 6.98
CA GLY A 80 -23.45 3.04 6.81
C GLY A 80 -23.95 1.63 6.50
N SER A 81 -23.14 0.60 6.75
CA SER A 81 -23.49 -0.79 6.47
C SER A 81 -24.48 -1.34 7.50
N ASN A 82 -25.19 -2.42 7.15
CA ASN A 82 -26.07 -3.15 8.08
C ASN A 82 -25.32 -4.18 8.93
N ALA A 83 -24.02 -3.99 9.18
CA ALA A 83 -23.28 -4.88 10.06
C ALA A 83 -23.87 -4.84 11.48
N SER A 84 -24.17 -6.00 12.05
CA SER A 84 -24.75 -6.10 13.41
C SER A 84 -23.85 -5.49 14.48
N TRP A 85 -22.53 -5.49 14.25
CA TRP A 85 -21.51 -5.02 15.17
C TRP A 85 -20.43 -4.27 14.38
N PRO A 86 -20.59 -2.97 14.13
CA PRO A 86 -19.49 -2.15 13.65
C PRO A 86 -18.50 -1.98 14.80
N TYR A 87 -17.28 -2.50 14.61
CA TYR A 87 -16.23 -2.45 15.62
C TYR A 87 -15.04 -1.60 15.19
N ILE A 88 -14.95 -1.17 13.92
CA ILE A 88 -13.92 -0.25 13.46
C ILE A 88 -14.42 1.19 13.74
N LYS A 89 -13.71 1.90 14.62
CA LYS A 89 -14.07 3.23 15.13
C LYS A 89 -13.39 4.32 14.29
N ASP A 90 -13.74 4.39 13.01
CA ASP A 90 -13.26 5.41 12.09
C ASP A 90 -14.10 6.70 12.18
N LEU A 91 -13.62 7.79 11.56
CA LEU A 91 -14.30 9.09 11.59
C LEU A 91 -14.94 9.41 10.23
N PRO A 92 -16.00 10.24 10.17
CA PRO A 92 -16.63 10.62 8.90
C PRO A 92 -15.67 11.27 7.90
N ASP A 93 -14.68 12.03 8.38
CA ASP A 93 -13.67 12.70 7.57
C ASP A 93 -12.40 11.86 7.37
N GLU A 94 -12.23 10.78 8.15
CA GLU A 94 -11.08 9.85 8.10
C GLU A 94 -11.60 8.41 8.05
N LYS A 95 -12.25 8.08 6.94
CA LYS A 95 -12.87 6.77 6.75
C LYS A 95 -11.82 5.70 6.49
N PHE A 96 -12.09 4.48 6.93
CA PHE A 96 -11.28 3.33 6.57
C PHE A 96 -11.57 2.88 5.12
N GLU A 97 -10.61 3.10 4.21
CA GLU A 97 -10.77 2.91 2.75
C GLU A 97 -10.34 1.53 2.20
N ASP A 98 -10.22 0.49 3.05
CA ASP A 98 -9.71 -0.84 2.64
C ASP A 98 -8.25 -0.82 2.14
N ASP A 99 -7.46 0.10 2.68
CA ASP A 99 -6.06 0.31 2.30
C ASP A 99 -5.07 -0.54 3.10
N LEU A 100 -5.53 -1.50 3.91
CA LEU A 100 -4.68 -2.41 4.68
C LEU A 100 -3.82 -3.30 3.75
N LEU A 101 -2.49 -3.31 3.97
CA LEU A 101 -1.56 -4.31 3.41
C LEU A 101 -1.12 -5.32 4.46
N LYS A 102 -0.69 -4.84 5.62
CA LYS A 102 -0.09 -5.66 6.66
C LYS A 102 -0.21 -4.98 8.02
N ILE A 103 -0.63 -5.73 9.03
CA ILE A 103 -0.59 -5.28 10.42
C ILE A 103 0.86 -5.27 10.91
N LEU A 104 1.31 -4.15 11.47
CA LEU A 104 2.68 -3.96 11.98
C LEU A 104 2.73 -4.17 13.50
N SER A 105 1.81 -3.54 14.23
CA SER A 105 1.70 -3.68 15.68
C SER A 105 0.27 -3.45 16.15
N VAL A 106 -0.05 -3.98 17.32
CA VAL A 106 -1.32 -3.71 18.00
C VAL A 106 -1.02 -3.25 19.41
N HIS A 107 -1.69 -2.19 19.85
CA HIS A 107 -1.50 -1.58 21.16
C HIS A 107 -2.82 -1.60 21.95
N ASP A 108 -2.71 -1.88 23.23
CA ASP A 108 -3.85 -1.79 24.15
C ASP A 108 -4.13 -0.33 24.58
N ILE A 109 -5.13 -0.16 25.44
CA ILE A 109 -5.56 1.15 25.96
C ILE A 109 -4.47 1.91 26.74
N TYR A 110 -3.42 1.21 27.17
CA TYR A 110 -2.30 1.76 27.91
C TYR A 110 -1.09 2.01 26.99
N GLY A 111 -1.24 1.83 25.67
CA GLY A 111 -0.17 1.94 24.70
C GLY A 111 0.80 0.76 24.68
N ARG A 112 0.50 -0.33 25.39
CA ARG A 112 1.39 -1.51 25.43
C ARG A 112 1.21 -2.33 24.16
N THR A 113 2.33 -2.64 23.51
CA THR A 113 2.34 -3.51 22.32
C THR A 113 1.95 -4.94 22.71
N LEU A 114 0.93 -5.46 22.06
CA LEU A 114 0.50 -6.85 22.19
C LEU A 114 1.30 -7.73 21.21
N PRO A 115 1.72 -8.93 21.63
CA PRO A 115 2.49 -9.83 20.77
C PRO A 115 1.64 -10.34 19.61
N LEU A 116 2.19 -10.33 18.40
CA LEU A 116 1.55 -10.84 17.19
C LEU A 116 2.15 -12.18 16.77
N ASN A 117 1.29 -13.17 16.53
CA ASN A 117 1.64 -14.51 16.07
C ASN A 117 2.66 -15.26 16.94
N ASP A 118 2.68 -14.98 18.25
CA ASP A 118 3.51 -15.69 19.23
C ASP A 118 2.71 -16.81 19.88
N THR A 119 2.93 -18.05 19.44
CA THR A 119 2.23 -19.22 19.98
C THR A 119 2.61 -19.57 21.42
N GLN A 120 3.69 -18.99 21.95
CA GLN A 120 4.14 -19.22 23.33
C GLN A 120 3.57 -18.20 24.31
N ASP A 121 3.07 -17.06 23.82
CA ASP A 121 2.43 -16.05 24.66
C ASP A 121 0.90 -16.23 24.64
N CYS A 122 0.33 -16.50 25.81
CA CYS A 122 -1.12 -16.63 25.97
C CYS A 122 -1.90 -15.36 25.62
N ASN A 123 -1.27 -14.19 25.64
CA ASN A 123 -1.87 -12.90 25.29
C ASN A 123 -1.63 -12.52 23.82
N SER A 124 -1.06 -13.41 23.01
CA SER A 124 -0.81 -13.12 21.61
C SER A 124 -2.11 -13.01 20.80
N LEU A 125 -2.11 -12.03 19.89
CA LEU A 125 -3.08 -11.91 18.83
C LEU A 125 -2.53 -12.57 17.57
N PHE A 126 -3.41 -13.00 16.66
CA PHE A 126 -2.99 -13.71 15.45
C PHE A 126 -3.52 -13.03 14.20
N THR A 127 -2.79 -13.16 13.10
CA THR A 127 -3.18 -12.61 11.79
C THR A 127 -3.32 -13.76 10.78
N PRO A 128 -4.39 -14.58 10.89
CA PRO A 128 -4.56 -15.77 10.04
C PRO A 128 -4.75 -15.42 8.55
N GLN A 129 -5.24 -14.21 8.27
CA GLN A 129 -5.33 -13.61 6.93
C GLN A 129 -4.83 -12.17 7.00
N PRO A 130 -4.43 -11.55 5.88
CA PRO A 130 -3.92 -10.17 5.88
C PRO A 130 -4.89 -9.15 6.47
N ASP A 131 -6.19 -9.38 6.32
CA ASP A 131 -7.31 -8.53 6.74
C ASP A 131 -8.03 -9.04 8.00
N ILE A 132 -7.53 -10.06 8.67
CA ILE A 132 -8.16 -10.60 9.88
C ILE A 132 -7.20 -10.49 11.05
N LEU A 133 -7.63 -9.75 12.08
CA LEU A 133 -7.03 -9.79 13.40
C LEU A 133 -7.83 -10.74 14.30
N GLN A 134 -7.20 -11.81 14.74
CA GLN A 134 -7.76 -12.75 15.69
C GLN A 134 -7.37 -12.37 17.12
N ILE A 135 -8.38 -12.14 17.94
CA ILE A 135 -8.28 -11.86 19.38
C ILE A 135 -8.86 -13.06 20.12
N PRO A 136 -8.04 -13.98 20.68
CA PRO A 136 -8.54 -15.20 21.30
C PRO A 136 -9.43 -14.98 22.53
N ARG A 137 -9.19 -13.88 23.26
CA ARG A 137 -9.88 -13.55 24.51
C ARG A 137 -10.34 -12.09 24.48
N PRO A 138 -11.37 -11.76 23.68
CA PRO A 138 -11.84 -10.39 23.54
C PRO A 138 -12.45 -9.89 24.85
N VAL A 139 -12.16 -8.63 25.21
CA VAL A 139 -12.73 -7.96 26.38
C VAL A 139 -13.67 -6.86 25.90
N ALA A 140 -14.97 -7.04 26.08
CA ALA A 140 -15.98 -6.11 25.54
C ALA A 140 -15.71 -4.64 25.91
N GLY A 141 -15.79 -3.75 24.92
CA GLY A 141 -15.61 -2.31 25.09
C GLY A 141 -14.17 -1.84 25.25
N GLN A 142 -13.17 -2.74 25.22
CA GLN A 142 -11.76 -2.34 25.24
C GLN A 142 -11.29 -2.00 23.82
N PRO A 143 -10.83 -0.77 23.56
CA PRO A 143 -10.25 -0.43 22.28
C PRO A 143 -8.86 -1.06 22.10
N LEU A 144 -8.53 -1.40 20.86
CA LEU A 144 -7.18 -1.71 20.41
C LEU A 144 -6.81 -0.77 19.27
N SER A 145 -5.60 -0.22 19.34
CA SER A 145 -5.01 0.57 18.27
C SER A 145 -4.17 -0.35 17.39
N ILE A 146 -4.51 -0.46 16.11
CA ILE A 146 -3.81 -1.28 15.13
C ILE A 146 -2.99 -0.34 14.25
N VAL A 147 -1.67 -0.50 14.27
CA VAL A 147 -0.78 0.20 13.34
C VAL A 147 -0.52 -0.71 12.16
N TYR A 148 -0.69 -0.21 10.95
CA TYR A 148 -0.62 -1.01 9.74
C TYR A 148 0.08 -0.29 8.59
N GLN A 149 0.69 -1.09 7.71
CA GLN A 149 1.20 -0.64 6.43
C GLN A 149 0.03 -0.46 5.47
N ALA A 150 -0.11 0.74 4.92
CA ALA A 150 -1.22 1.14 4.08
C ALA A 150 -0.83 1.20 2.58
N LYS A 151 -1.80 0.92 1.72
CA LYS A 151 -1.73 1.15 0.26
C LYS A 151 -1.76 2.66 -0.01
N HIS A 152 -1.35 3.02 -1.22
CA HIS A 152 -1.60 4.35 -1.77
C HIS A 152 -3.10 4.58 -1.93
N ARG A 153 -3.52 5.86 -1.94
CA ARG A 153 -4.86 6.23 -2.37
C ARG A 153 -5.06 5.82 -3.83
N LYS A 154 -6.17 5.15 -4.13
CA LYS A 154 -6.47 4.68 -5.48
C LYS A 154 -6.74 5.89 -6.39
N LEU A 155 -6.04 5.94 -7.53
CA LEU A 155 -6.31 6.91 -8.58
C LEU A 155 -7.58 6.51 -9.33
N ASP A 156 -8.46 7.48 -9.58
CA ASP A 156 -9.68 7.31 -10.38
C ASP A 156 -9.33 7.33 -11.87
N ASP A 157 -9.80 6.34 -12.60
CA ASP A 157 -9.62 6.18 -14.03
C ASP A 157 -10.83 6.68 -14.84
N ARG A 158 -11.88 7.15 -14.15
CA ARG A 158 -13.13 7.59 -14.76
C ARG A 158 -13.12 9.10 -15.01
N GLY A 159 -13.51 9.50 -16.22
CA GLY A 159 -13.59 10.90 -16.62
C GLY A 159 -14.73 11.70 -15.96
N ASP A 160 -15.69 11.01 -15.32
CA ASP A 160 -16.79 11.59 -14.54
C ASP A 160 -16.53 11.58 -13.02
N GLY A 161 -15.31 11.23 -12.60
CA GLY A 161 -14.88 11.32 -11.21
C GLY A 161 -14.94 12.75 -10.67
N PRO A 162 -14.93 12.92 -9.33
CA PRO A 162 -14.96 14.24 -8.70
C PRO A 162 -13.73 15.09 -9.05
N ASP A 163 -12.61 14.42 -9.33
CA ASP A 163 -11.32 15.04 -9.67
C ASP A 163 -10.98 14.77 -11.14
N ASN A 164 -10.38 15.76 -11.82
CA ASN A 164 -9.84 15.56 -13.16
C ASN A 164 -8.72 14.51 -13.13
N VAL A 165 -8.81 13.50 -14.00
CA VAL A 165 -7.87 12.37 -14.09
C VAL A 165 -6.40 12.82 -14.05
N LEU A 166 -6.07 13.89 -14.77
CA LEU A 166 -4.72 14.41 -14.90
C LEU A 166 -4.22 15.22 -13.70
N ASP A 167 -5.14 15.77 -12.89
CA ASP A 167 -4.83 16.61 -11.74
C ASP A 167 -4.59 15.84 -10.44
N GLN A 168 -4.91 14.55 -10.43
CA GLN A 168 -4.72 13.69 -9.27
C GLN A 168 -3.26 13.65 -8.82
N GLU A 169 -3.06 13.74 -7.50
CA GLU A 169 -1.74 13.69 -6.88
C GLU A 169 -1.29 12.26 -6.58
N ILE A 170 -0.05 11.98 -6.94
CA ILE A 170 0.66 10.75 -6.62
C ILE A 170 1.69 11.07 -5.54
N PHE A 171 1.41 10.57 -4.34
CA PHE A 171 2.28 10.67 -3.17
C PHE A 171 3.29 9.53 -3.17
N ILE A 172 4.43 9.76 -3.80
CA ILE A 172 5.56 8.83 -3.77
C ILE A 172 6.87 9.62 -3.57
N PRO A 173 7.84 9.09 -2.81
CA PRO A 173 9.16 9.71 -2.72
C PRO A 173 9.88 9.75 -4.06
N HIS A 174 10.56 10.85 -4.36
CA HIS A 174 11.19 11.12 -5.67
C HIS A 174 12.19 10.05 -6.12
N TYR A 175 12.80 9.32 -5.17
CA TYR A 175 13.79 8.29 -5.48
C TYR A 175 13.14 7.00 -6.01
N LEU A 176 11.81 6.84 -5.89
CA LEU A 176 11.03 5.74 -6.46
C LEU A 176 10.35 6.09 -7.79
N ASP A 177 10.45 7.33 -8.26
CA ASP A 177 9.83 7.80 -9.51
C ASP A 177 10.25 6.94 -10.70
N ASN A 178 11.55 6.61 -10.77
CA ASN A 178 12.09 5.76 -11.81
C ASN A 178 11.55 4.32 -11.73
N ALA A 179 11.53 3.73 -10.54
CA ALA A 179 10.95 2.40 -10.32
C ALA A 179 9.46 2.36 -10.72
N LEU A 180 8.69 3.41 -10.37
CA LEU A 180 7.28 3.53 -10.76
C LEU A 180 7.11 3.48 -12.29
N ARG A 181 7.87 4.30 -13.03
CA ARG A 181 7.79 4.35 -14.51
C ARG A 181 8.20 3.04 -15.17
N LEU A 182 9.30 2.43 -14.72
CA LEU A 182 9.79 1.15 -15.25
C LEU A 182 8.74 0.05 -15.11
N TYR A 183 8.04 -0.01 -13.97
CA TYR A 183 7.00 -1.02 -13.76
C TYR A 183 5.74 -0.76 -14.61
N ILE A 184 5.36 0.50 -14.79
CA ILE A 184 4.25 0.87 -15.70
C ILE A 184 4.60 0.48 -17.14
N ALA A 185 5.83 0.79 -17.59
CA ALA A 185 6.31 0.41 -18.91
C ALA A 185 6.31 -1.11 -19.10
N HIS A 186 6.80 -1.87 -18.12
CA HIS A 186 6.72 -3.33 -18.11
C HIS A 186 5.28 -3.83 -18.38
N TYR A 187 4.28 -3.24 -17.71
CA TYR A 187 2.88 -3.60 -17.93
C TYR A 187 2.36 -3.24 -19.31
N VAL A 188 2.71 -2.07 -19.84
CA VAL A 188 2.30 -1.67 -21.19
C VAL A 188 2.84 -2.68 -22.20
N PHE A 189 4.14 -3.00 -22.15
CA PHE A 189 4.76 -3.92 -23.08
C PHE A 189 4.34 -5.39 -22.89
N SER A 190 4.03 -5.84 -21.66
CA SER A 190 3.58 -7.24 -21.43
C SER A 190 2.21 -7.53 -22.01
N HIS A 191 1.34 -6.52 -22.10
CA HIS A 191 0.01 -6.63 -22.69
C HIS A 191 0.02 -6.35 -24.21
N MET A 192 1.17 -6.01 -24.80
CA MET A 192 1.34 -5.89 -26.23
C MET A 192 1.74 -7.24 -26.84
N ASN A 193 1.15 -7.56 -28.00
CA ASN A 193 1.55 -8.75 -28.75
C ASN A 193 2.92 -8.53 -29.41
N GLY A 194 3.66 -9.63 -29.63
CA GLY A 194 4.93 -9.64 -30.36
C GLY A 194 6.13 -9.96 -29.46
N GLN A 195 7.08 -10.73 -30.01
CA GLN A 195 8.23 -11.23 -29.25
C GLN A 195 9.15 -10.10 -28.76
N GLU A 196 9.33 -9.05 -29.56
CA GLU A 196 10.12 -7.87 -29.17
C GLU A 196 9.54 -7.13 -27.97
N ASN A 197 8.20 -7.02 -27.90
CA ASN A 197 7.51 -6.37 -26.79
C ASN A 197 7.63 -7.18 -25.50
N ILE A 198 7.54 -8.51 -25.60
CA ILE A 198 7.78 -9.42 -24.46
C ILE A 198 9.21 -9.25 -23.94
N ILE A 199 10.21 -9.18 -24.83
CA ILE A 199 11.61 -8.98 -24.43
C ILE A 199 11.79 -7.63 -23.72
N LYS A 200 11.31 -6.52 -24.31
CA LYS A 200 11.36 -5.19 -23.68
C LYS A 200 10.64 -5.16 -22.33
N SER A 201 9.50 -5.83 -22.23
CA SER A 201 8.77 -5.95 -20.96
C SER A 201 9.63 -6.60 -19.88
N GLN A 202 10.40 -7.65 -20.21
CA GLN A 202 11.32 -8.28 -19.26
C GLN A 202 12.52 -7.40 -18.93
N GLU A 203 13.04 -6.64 -19.89
CA GLU A 203 14.12 -5.66 -19.66
C GLU A 203 13.70 -4.58 -18.66
N TYR A 204 12.50 -4.00 -18.82
CA TYR A 204 11.96 -3.02 -17.88
C TYR A 204 11.73 -3.61 -16.49
N LEU A 205 11.25 -4.85 -16.41
CA LEU A 205 11.08 -5.54 -15.12
C LEU A 205 12.43 -5.78 -14.43
N ALA A 206 13.45 -6.20 -15.18
CA ALA A 206 14.80 -6.40 -14.63
C ALA A 206 15.42 -5.07 -14.17
N ALA A 207 15.24 -3.98 -14.92
CA ALA A 207 15.69 -2.65 -14.54
C ALA A 207 14.96 -2.14 -13.29
N TYR A 208 13.65 -2.37 -13.18
CA TYR A 208 12.86 -2.07 -11.99
C TYR A 208 13.39 -2.78 -10.74
N GLU A 209 13.65 -4.09 -10.85
CA GLU A 209 14.18 -4.88 -9.74
C GLU A 209 15.58 -4.41 -9.30
N ALA A 210 16.44 -4.08 -10.27
CA ALA A 210 17.76 -3.54 -9.99
C ALA A 210 17.70 -2.18 -9.29
N ASP A 211 16.78 -1.29 -9.70
CA ASP A 211 16.62 0.02 -9.09
C ASP A 211 16.07 -0.08 -7.66
N CYS A 212 15.07 -0.93 -7.45
CA CYS A 212 14.54 -1.17 -6.10
C CYS A 212 15.61 -1.77 -5.17
N LEU A 213 16.41 -2.73 -5.65
CA LEU A 213 17.51 -3.30 -4.88
C LEU A 213 18.55 -2.24 -4.51
N ARG A 214 18.88 -1.34 -5.44
CA ARG A 214 19.81 -0.22 -5.17
C ARG A 214 19.25 0.70 -4.08
N ILE A 215 17.97 1.01 -4.13
CA ILE A 215 17.29 1.86 -3.13
C ILE A 215 17.34 1.19 -1.74
N GLU A 216 17.06 -0.11 -1.66
CA GLU A 216 17.16 -0.90 -0.42
C GLU A 216 18.58 -0.88 0.16
N GLN A 217 19.60 -1.09 -0.68
CA GLN A 217 21.00 -1.09 -0.25
C GLN A 217 21.48 0.27 0.25
N SER A 218 20.91 1.36 -0.28
CA SER A 218 21.22 2.73 0.16
C SER A 218 20.46 3.19 1.42
N ASP A 219 19.58 2.35 1.97
CA ASP A 219 18.68 2.66 3.10
C ASP A 219 17.93 4.00 2.95
N LEU A 220 17.60 4.39 1.70
CA LEU A 220 16.92 5.67 1.44
C LEU A 220 15.49 5.72 1.99
N VAL A 221 14.94 4.57 2.35
CA VAL A 221 13.58 4.42 2.88
C VAL A 221 13.57 4.46 4.42
N ASN A 222 14.73 4.60 5.08
CA ASN A 222 14.85 4.60 6.55
C ASN A 222 14.04 3.46 7.20
N GLN A 223 14.19 2.23 6.70
CA GLN A 223 13.48 1.08 7.28
C GLN A 223 14.08 0.64 8.62
N THR A 224 15.21 1.23 9.01
CA THR A 224 15.95 0.90 10.22
C THR A 224 15.38 1.63 11.43
N PHE A 225 14.59 0.93 12.25
CA PHE A 225 14.20 1.41 13.58
C PHE A 225 15.39 1.35 14.54
N GLN A 226 15.76 2.48 15.14
CA GLN A 226 16.69 2.49 16.26
C GLN A 226 15.97 2.01 17.53
N THR A 227 16.15 0.75 17.89
CA THR A 227 15.78 0.28 19.23
C THR A 227 16.86 0.69 20.23
N SER A 228 16.46 1.35 21.32
CA SER A 228 17.29 1.49 22.51
C SER A 228 17.76 0.09 22.95
N GLN A 229 19.09 -0.13 22.94
CA GLN A 229 19.72 -1.45 22.97
C GLN A 229 19.72 -2.13 24.36
N SER A 230 18.58 -2.23 25.04
CA SER A 230 18.52 -2.95 26.32
C SER A 230 18.42 -4.48 26.17
N LYS A 231 18.26 -5.01 24.95
CA LYS A 231 18.06 -6.45 24.70
C LYS A 231 19.29 -7.29 25.01
N LEU A 232 20.50 -6.73 24.91
CA LEU A 232 21.73 -7.42 25.31
C LEU A 232 21.81 -7.56 26.84
N GLU A 233 21.55 -6.47 27.56
CA GLU A 233 21.49 -6.45 29.02
C GLU A 233 20.37 -7.38 29.56
N GLN A 234 19.19 -7.35 28.95
CA GLN A 234 18.06 -8.23 29.32
C GLN A 234 18.33 -9.72 29.06
N ARG A 235 19.28 -10.04 28.18
CA ARG A 235 19.72 -11.42 27.91
C ARG A 235 20.97 -11.81 28.71
N GLY A 236 21.40 -10.96 29.65
CA GLY A 236 22.54 -11.23 30.53
C GLY A 236 23.90 -11.12 29.87
N PHE A 237 23.98 -10.50 28.68
CA PHE A 237 25.25 -10.18 28.04
C PHE A 237 25.70 -8.81 28.52
N VAL A 238 26.62 -8.81 29.49
CA VAL A 238 27.45 -7.68 29.93
C VAL A 238 28.91 -8.12 29.83
#